data_AF-A0A3S1B529-F1
#
_entry.id   AF-A0A3S1B529-F1
#
_cell.length_a   1.000
_cell.length_b   1.000
_cell.length_c   1.000
_cell.angle_alpha   90.00
_cell.angle_beta   90.00
_cell.angle_gamma   90.00
#
_symmetry.space_group_name_H-M   'P 1'
#
loop_
_entity.id
_entity.type
_entity.pdbx_description
1 polymer ?
#
loop_
_entity_poly.entity_id
_entity_poly.type
_entity_poly.pdbx_seq_one_letter_code
_entity_poly.pdbx_strand_id
1 'polypeptide(L)'
;MMRKNNPVLHFCFRRGNSVPSLKLVFAVVSTFYIHFVYSAVIRETDPRPWFERGHHDQYTWSRELGDDYVVTERAYAPKGYSFVVMKSRDKDVLYHGYRRCTSYYDFSGKEPIVVVTVKGPKEKKPCLVTDTELTYKTAMADLVDRNGSTAATSLKPLKTLDGTIAPMDLQGEQELFKHNPGIRAACRGRRIIDTRHGGGTAFSDNNRVVKVLLLDVVVNVVQQKVPPKTSSWRSSGFFDL
;
A
#
# COMPACT_ATOMS: atom_id res chain seq x y z
N MET A 1 -41.34 22.65 11.14
CA MET A 1 -41.65 22.22 9.77
C MET A 1 -40.98 23.19 8.80
N MET A 2 -39.78 22.86 8.30
CA MET A 2 -39.02 23.73 7.39
C MET A 2 -39.01 23.10 5.99
N ARG A 3 -39.54 23.83 5.00
CA ARG A 3 -39.55 23.44 3.58
C ARG A 3 -38.18 23.73 2.96
N LYS A 4 -37.60 22.73 2.29
CA LYS A 4 -36.39 22.85 1.47
C LYS A 4 -36.75 23.46 0.11
N ASN A 5 -36.07 24.54 -0.27
CA ASN A 5 -36.07 25.08 -1.63
C ASN A 5 -35.04 24.32 -2.48
N ASN A 6 -35.47 23.77 -3.62
CA ASN A 6 -34.60 23.21 -4.66
C ASN A 6 -34.17 24.32 -5.62
N PRO A 7 -32.89 24.41 -6.03
CA PRO A 7 -32.49 25.29 -7.12
C PRO A 7 -32.87 24.71 -8.49
N VAL A 8 -33.57 25.52 -9.28
CA VAL A 8 -33.87 25.26 -10.70
C VAL A 8 -32.66 25.69 -11.54
N LEU A 9 -32.07 24.75 -12.27
CA LEU A 9 -31.01 24.99 -13.26
C LEU A 9 -31.64 25.45 -14.59
N HIS A 10 -31.49 26.73 -14.91
CA HIS A 10 -31.81 27.27 -16.23
C HIS A 10 -30.66 27.00 -17.20
N PHE A 11 -30.91 26.19 -18.24
CA PHE A 11 -30.02 26.06 -19.39
C PHE A 11 -30.45 27.04 -20.49
N CYS A 12 -29.61 28.04 -20.78
CA CYS A 12 -29.74 28.88 -21.97
C CYS A 12 -29.17 28.14 -23.20
N PHE A 13 -30.02 27.72 -24.12
CA PHE A 13 -29.60 27.29 -25.46
C PHE A 13 -29.49 28.50 -26.39
N ARG A 14 -28.27 28.85 -26.80
CA ARG A 14 -27.99 29.75 -27.92
C ARG A 14 -28.30 29.03 -29.24
N ARG A 15 -29.24 29.57 -30.02
CA ARG A 15 -29.48 29.19 -31.42
C ARG A 15 -28.33 29.72 -32.29
N GLY A 16 -27.64 28.83 -32.98
CA GLY A 16 -26.66 29.14 -34.01
C GLY A 16 -26.53 27.94 -34.95
N ASN A 17 -26.85 28.16 -36.21
CA ASN A 17 -26.99 27.15 -37.26
C ASN A 17 -25.71 26.35 -37.53
N SER A 18 -25.85 25.03 -37.62
CA SER A 18 -25.30 24.17 -38.68
C SER A 18 -25.65 22.72 -38.32
N VAL A 19 -26.40 22.06 -39.20
CA VAL A 19 -26.80 20.66 -39.01
C VAL A 19 -25.58 19.78 -39.33
N PRO A 20 -25.00 19.05 -38.36
CA PRO A 20 -24.02 18.03 -38.69
C PRO A 20 -24.79 16.84 -39.26
N SER A 21 -24.33 16.36 -40.42
CA SER A 21 -24.84 15.16 -41.08
C SER A 21 -25.01 13.99 -40.11
N LEU A 22 -26.17 13.31 -40.19
CA LEU A 22 -26.60 12.21 -39.32
C LEU A 22 -25.62 11.02 -39.24
N LYS A 23 -24.59 10.97 -40.08
CA LYS A 23 -23.59 9.90 -40.08
C LYS A 23 -22.53 10.01 -38.98
N LEU A 24 -22.32 11.21 -38.40
CA LEU A 24 -21.29 11.40 -37.37
C LEU A 24 -21.78 11.12 -35.94
N VAL A 25 -23.10 11.20 -35.70
CA VAL A 25 -23.67 11.00 -34.35
C VAL A 25 -23.66 9.52 -33.95
N PHE A 26 -23.79 8.59 -34.90
CA PHE A 26 -23.73 7.15 -34.61
C PHE A 26 -22.33 6.63 -34.29
N ALA A 27 -21.26 7.27 -34.80
CA ALA A 27 -19.88 6.84 -34.53
C ALA A 27 -19.43 7.19 -33.10
N VAL A 28 -19.88 8.33 -32.56
CA VAL A 28 -19.51 8.77 -31.21
C VAL A 28 -20.32 8.05 -30.14
N VAL A 29 -21.60 7.76 -30.37
CA VAL A 29 -22.41 7.00 -29.40
C VAL A 29 -21.94 5.54 -29.32
N SER A 30 -21.47 4.94 -30.42
CA SER A 30 -20.97 3.56 -30.42
C SER A 30 -19.64 3.39 -29.68
N THR A 31 -18.69 4.32 -29.82
CA THR A 31 -17.40 4.24 -29.10
C THR A 31 -17.53 4.50 -27.61
N PHE A 32 -18.42 5.42 -27.19
CA PHE A 32 -18.69 5.62 -25.76
C PHE A 32 -19.43 4.43 -25.13
N TYR A 33 -20.34 3.77 -25.86
CA TYR A 33 -21.03 2.60 -25.34
C TYR A 33 -20.09 1.39 -25.20
N ILE A 34 -19.17 1.17 -26.15
CA ILE A 34 -18.21 0.06 -26.06
C ILE A 34 -17.22 0.28 -24.90
N HIS A 35 -16.77 1.51 -24.65
CA HIS A 35 -15.90 1.79 -23.49
C HIS A 35 -16.65 1.71 -22.15
N PHE A 36 -17.93 2.09 -22.12
CA PHE A 36 -18.73 2.01 -20.90
C PHE A 36 -19.10 0.55 -20.56
N VAL A 37 -19.39 -0.28 -21.58
CA VAL A 37 -19.65 -1.71 -21.39
C VAL A 37 -18.37 -2.45 -21.00
N TYR A 38 -17.20 -2.14 -21.58
CA TYR A 38 -15.93 -2.73 -21.11
C TYR A 38 -15.53 -2.27 -19.69
N SER A 39 -15.88 -1.05 -19.28
CA SER A 39 -15.60 -0.56 -17.92
C SER A 39 -16.61 -1.06 -16.88
N ALA A 40 -17.83 -1.41 -17.31
CA ALA A 40 -18.86 -1.99 -16.45
C ALA A 40 -18.69 -3.51 -16.30
N VAL A 41 -18.27 -4.22 -17.35
CA VAL A 41 -18.07 -5.69 -17.30
C VAL A 41 -16.82 -6.09 -16.50
N ILE A 42 -15.86 -5.19 -16.30
CA ILE A 42 -14.70 -5.44 -15.40
C ILE A 42 -15.03 -5.07 -13.92
N ARG A 43 -16.22 -4.53 -13.63
CA ARG A 43 -16.60 -4.11 -12.27
C ARG A 43 -17.37 -5.15 -11.46
N GLU A 44 -17.70 -6.32 -12.00
CA GLU A 44 -18.66 -7.23 -11.36
C GLU A 44 -18.11 -8.60 -10.94
N THR A 45 -16.81 -8.88 -11.13
CA THR A 45 -16.19 -10.16 -10.69
C THR A 45 -14.75 -10.03 -10.17
N ASP A 46 -14.39 -8.89 -9.56
CA ASP A 46 -13.28 -8.88 -8.59
C ASP A 46 -13.93 -8.91 -7.19
N PRO A 47 -14.45 -10.07 -6.72
CA PRO A 47 -14.89 -10.18 -5.34
C PRO A 47 -13.69 -9.75 -4.52
N ARG A 48 -13.80 -8.70 -3.69
CA ARG A 48 -12.71 -8.30 -2.80
C ARG A 48 -12.45 -9.50 -1.88
N PRO A 49 -11.45 -10.38 -2.12
CA PRO A 49 -11.50 -11.76 -1.63
C PRO A 49 -11.27 -11.92 -0.12
N TRP A 50 -11.05 -10.84 0.63
CA TRP A 50 -10.47 -10.94 1.98
C TRP A 50 -11.10 -9.99 3.01
N PHE A 51 -12.40 -9.71 2.91
CA PHE A 51 -13.15 -9.04 4.00
C PHE A 51 -14.54 -9.64 4.21
N GLU A 52 -14.73 -10.93 3.96
CA GLU A 52 -15.86 -11.63 4.58
C GLU A 52 -15.68 -11.58 6.10
N ARG A 53 -16.62 -10.92 6.77
CA ARG A 53 -16.64 -10.60 8.20
C ARG A 53 -16.76 -11.84 9.13
N GLY A 54 -16.42 -13.04 8.65
CA GLY A 54 -16.82 -14.31 9.27
C GLY A 54 -15.76 -15.08 10.05
N HIS A 55 -14.55 -15.32 9.50
CA HIS A 55 -13.65 -16.33 10.07
C HIS A 55 -12.16 -15.97 9.90
N HIS A 56 -11.66 -15.10 10.75
CA HIS A 56 -10.24 -14.77 10.75
C HIS A 56 -9.75 -14.59 12.17
N ASP A 57 -8.59 -15.16 12.45
CA ASP A 57 -7.96 -15.01 13.75
C ASP A 57 -7.30 -13.63 13.79
N GLN A 58 -7.68 -12.85 14.80
CA GLN A 58 -7.08 -11.55 15.09
C GLN A 58 -6.21 -11.69 16.32
N TYR A 59 -4.99 -11.19 16.20
CA TYR A 59 -4.01 -11.19 17.28
C TYR A 59 -3.62 -9.76 17.57
N THR A 60 -3.58 -9.40 18.85
CA THR A 60 -3.17 -8.08 19.32
C THR A 60 -2.18 -8.24 20.45
N TRP A 61 -1.08 -7.51 20.40
CA TRP A 61 -0.07 -7.52 21.45
C TRP A 61 0.58 -6.15 21.58
N SER A 62 1.28 -5.97 22.69
CA SER A 62 2.11 -4.81 22.97
C SER A 62 3.56 -5.16 22.68
N ARG A 63 4.35 -4.23 22.11
CA ARG A 63 5.79 -4.41 21.87
C ARG A 63 6.58 -3.34 22.58
N GLU A 64 7.54 -3.74 23.42
CA GLU A 64 8.49 -2.84 24.05
C GLU A 64 9.58 -2.44 23.06
N LEU A 65 9.73 -1.14 22.79
CA LEU A 65 10.73 -0.60 21.85
C LEU A 65 12.03 -0.12 22.54
N GLY A 66 12.06 -0.11 23.88
CA GLY A 66 13.10 0.50 24.72
C GLY A 66 12.59 1.73 25.48
N ASP A 67 13.32 2.18 26.51
CA ASP A 67 13.02 3.39 27.31
C ASP A 67 11.56 3.47 27.80
N ASP A 68 11.02 2.36 28.33
CA ASP A 68 9.63 2.21 28.80
C ASP A 68 8.54 2.47 27.76
N TYR A 69 8.90 2.50 26.47
CA TYR A 69 7.95 2.75 25.39
C TYR A 69 7.34 1.45 24.85
N VAL A 70 6.01 1.40 24.84
CA VAL A 70 5.24 0.24 24.43
C VAL A 70 4.31 0.63 23.28
N VAL A 71 4.32 -0.16 22.21
CA VAL A 71 3.46 0.07 21.04
C VAL A 71 2.49 -1.07 20.81
N THR A 72 1.26 -0.73 20.44
CA THR A 72 0.29 -1.76 20.07
C THR A 72 0.45 -2.19 18.61
N GLU A 73 0.49 -3.50 18.42
CA GLU A 73 0.52 -4.17 17.13
C GLU A 73 -0.68 -5.07 16.97
N ARG A 74 -1.01 -5.36 15.71
CA ARG A 74 -2.03 -6.36 15.38
C ARG A 74 -1.60 -7.19 14.20
N ALA A 75 -2.03 -8.44 14.20
CA ALA A 75 -1.97 -9.31 13.05
C ALA A 75 -3.35 -9.89 12.73
N TYR A 76 -3.48 -10.32 11.48
CA TYR A 76 -4.66 -10.94 10.93
C TYR A 76 -4.21 -12.17 10.13
N ALA A 77 -4.78 -13.32 10.46
CA ALA A 77 -4.59 -14.57 9.74
C ALA A 77 -5.97 -15.07 9.27
N PRO A 78 -6.30 -14.95 7.98
CA PRO A 78 -7.56 -15.47 7.46
C PRO A 78 -7.57 -17.00 7.48
N LYS A 79 -8.69 -17.57 7.92
CA LYS A 79 -8.87 -19.02 7.95
C LYS A 79 -8.84 -19.60 6.54
N GLY A 80 -8.09 -20.68 6.34
CA GLY A 80 -7.98 -21.37 5.05
C GLY A 80 -6.97 -20.75 4.08
N TYR A 81 -6.23 -19.72 4.50
CA TYR A 81 -5.18 -19.12 3.71
C TYR A 81 -3.84 -19.16 4.45
N SER A 82 -2.76 -19.35 3.70
CA SER A 82 -1.39 -19.39 4.23
C SER A 82 -0.74 -18.00 4.17
N PHE A 83 -1.40 -16.96 4.70
CA PHE A 83 -0.82 -15.63 4.78
C PHE A 83 -1.16 -14.91 6.09
N VAL A 84 -0.28 -13.99 6.50
CA VAL A 84 -0.43 -13.18 7.72
C VAL A 84 -0.26 -11.71 7.38
N VAL A 85 -1.17 -10.86 7.87
CA VAL A 85 -1.10 -9.41 7.69
C VAL A 85 -0.88 -8.73 9.01
N MET A 86 0.25 -8.05 9.16
CA MET A 86 0.62 -7.34 10.37
C MET A 86 0.59 -5.82 10.17
N LYS A 87 0.10 -5.08 11.17
CA LYS A 87 -0.04 -3.63 11.17
C LYS A 87 0.39 -3.05 12.50
N SER A 88 1.30 -2.08 12.47
CA SER A 88 1.53 -1.18 13.60
C SER A 88 0.32 -0.23 13.75
N ARG A 89 -0.28 -0.17 14.95
CA ARG A 89 -1.44 0.69 15.24
C ARG A 89 -1.06 2.02 15.86
N ASP A 90 -0.04 2.00 16.71
CA ASP A 90 0.29 3.12 17.57
C ASP A 90 0.58 4.39 16.76
N LYS A 91 0.01 5.51 17.21
CA LYS A 91 0.24 6.78 16.54
C LYS A 91 1.63 7.33 16.80
N ASP A 92 2.19 6.96 17.92
CA ASP A 92 3.33 7.57 18.57
C ASP A 92 4.64 6.86 18.21
N VAL A 93 4.57 5.73 17.50
CA VAL A 93 5.75 5.10 16.84
C VAL A 93 6.56 6.09 16.01
N LEU A 94 5.89 7.14 15.48
CA LEU A 94 6.53 8.20 14.72
C LEU A 94 7.51 9.04 15.56
N TYR A 95 7.20 9.28 16.84
CA TYR A 95 8.06 10.05 17.75
C TYR A 95 9.36 9.31 18.07
N HIS A 96 9.31 7.97 18.09
CA HIS A 96 10.48 7.11 18.36
C HIS A 96 11.27 6.75 17.10
N GLY A 97 11.09 7.49 16.01
CA GLY A 97 11.82 7.28 14.75
C GLY A 97 11.36 6.07 13.93
N TYR A 98 10.28 5.41 14.32
CA TYR A 98 9.66 4.34 13.53
C TYR A 98 8.65 4.90 12.55
N ARG A 99 8.37 4.15 11.48
CA ARG A 99 7.27 4.42 10.57
C ARG A 99 6.23 3.31 10.69
N ARG A 100 4.96 3.72 10.72
CA ARG A 100 3.85 2.77 10.60
C ARG A 100 4.01 2.01 9.28
N CYS A 101 4.00 0.69 9.36
CA CYS A 101 4.06 -0.19 8.22
C CYS A 101 2.83 -1.11 8.19
N THR A 102 2.60 -1.73 7.03
CA THR A 102 1.84 -2.97 6.94
C THR A 102 2.74 -4.00 6.28
N SER A 103 2.96 -5.11 6.96
CA SER A 103 3.69 -6.26 6.43
C SER A 103 2.71 -7.38 6.07
N TYR A 104 2.96 -8.04 4.95
CA TYR A 104 2.17 -9.14 4.43
C TYR A 104 3.09 -10.33 4.22
N TYR A 105 2.96 -11.36 5.04
CA TYR A 105 3.69 -12.61 4.90
C TYR A 105 2.87 -13.55 4.06
N ASP A 106 3.42 -14.02 2.95
CA ASP A 106 2.82 -15.04 2.09
C ASP A 106 3.65 -16.33 2.20
N PHE A 107 2.97 -17.39 2.63
CA PHE A 107 3.54 -18.73 2.78
C PHE A 107 2.88 -19.73 1.82
N SER A 108 2.12 -19.25 0.82
CA SER A 108 1.45 -20.10 -0.17
C SER A 108 2.40 -20.59 -1.28
N GLY A 109 3.49 -19.85 -1.52
CA GLY A 109 4.52 -20.20 -2.49
C GLY A 109 5.50 -21.28 -1.99
N LYS A 110 6.45 -21.65 -2.86
CA LYS A 110 7.57 -22.54 -2.49
C LYS A 110 8.54 -21.86 -1.51
N GLU A 111 8.68 -20.55 -1.64
CA GLU A 111 9.54 -19.72 -0.82
C GLU A 111 8.69 -18.71 -0.05
N PRO A 112 8.75 -18.70 1.29
CA PRO A 112 8.10 -17.70 2.11
C PRO A 112 8.63 -16.31 1.80
N ILE A 113 7.74 -15.37 1.51
CA ILE A 113 8.11 -13.97 1.28
C ILE A 113 7.30 -13.04 2.15
N VAL A 114 7.87 -11.89 2.46
CA VAL A 114 7.20 -10.81 3.16
C VAL A 114 7.27 -9.53 2.34
N VAL A 115 6.13 -8.84 2.30
CA VAL A 115 5.99 -7.57 1.63
C VAL A 115 5.76 -6.48 2.64
N VAL A 116 6.60 -5.45 2.59
CA VAL A 116 6.59 -4.34 3.52
C VAL A 116 6.10 -3.08 2.80
N THR A 117 5.03 -2.49 3.33
CA THR A 117 4.51 -1.21 2.85
C THR A 117 4.63 -0.17 3.95
N VAL A 118 5.44 0.86 3.72
CA VAL A 118 5.60 1.97 4.66
C VAL A 118 4.47 2.97 4.46
N LYS A 119 3.80 3.39 5.53
CA LYS A 119 2.79 4.47 5.47
C LYS A 119 3.50 5.83 5.57
N GLY A 120 3.13 6.76 4.71
CA GLY A 120 3.60 8.14 4.73
C GLY A 120 2.55 9.11 4.18
N PRO A 121 2.70 10.41 4.44
CA PRO A 121 1.78 11.40 3.90
C PRO A 121 1.91 11.50 2.37
N LYS A 122 0.75 11.61 1.71
CA LYS A 122 0.54 12.10 0.33
C LYS A 122 1.17 11.34 -0.85
N GLU A 123 1.88 10.23 -0.64
CA GLU A 123 2.48 9.43 -1.73
C GLU A 123 2.23 7.93 -1.61
N LYS A 124 2.03 7.27 -2.76
CA LYS A 124 2.04 5.82 -2.85
C LYS A 124 3.47 5.31 -2.64
N LYS A 125 3.78 4.91 -1.41
CA LYS A 125 5.07 4.33 -1.05
C LYS A 125 5.23 2.93 -1.68
N PRO A 126 6.48 2.55 -2.03
CA PRO A 126 6.75 1.29 -2.71
C PRO A 126 6.30 0.08 -1.88
N CYS A 127 6.13 -1.03 -2.58
CA CYS A 127 5.91 -2.35 -2.03
C CYS A 127 7.26 -3.08 -2.03
N LEU A 128 7.87 -3.25 -0.86
CA LEU A 128 9.21 -3.86 -0.76
C LEU A 128 9.06 -5.35 -0.53
N VAL A 129 9.55 -6.17 -1.45
CA VAL A 129 9.51 -7.64 -1.36
C VAL A 129 10.82 -8.11 -0.75
N THR A 130 10.78 -8.96 0.26
CA THR A 130 11.96 -9.55 0.89
C THR A 130 11.66 -10.95 1.39
N ASP A 131 12.70 -11.77 1.59
CA ASP A 131 12.54 -13.12 2.14
C ASP A 131 12.29 -13.09 3.64
N THR A 132 11.65 -14.15 4.13
CA THR A 132 11.47 -14.41 5.56
C THR A 132 11.94 -15.81 5.91
N GLU A 133 12.60 -15.95 7.05
CA GLU A 133 12.99 -17.25 7.61
C GLU A 133 11.82 -17.93 8.35
N LEU A 134 10.72 -17.19 8.57
CA LEU A 134 9.55 -17.74 9.23
C LEU A 134 8.84 -18.74 8.31
N THR A 135 8.40 -19.83 8.91
CA THR A 135 7.39 -20.72 8.32
C THR A 135 5.99 -20.27 8.75
N TYR A 136 4.94 -20.72 8.05
CA TYR A 136 3.58 -20.45 8.49
C TYR A 136 3.31 -20.97 9.91
N LYS A 137 3.77 -22.20 10.21
CA LYS A 137 3.60 -22.82 11.54
C LYS A 137 4.26 -21.99 12.65
N THR A 138 5.49 -21.54 12.43
CA THR A 138 6.20 -20.71 13.43
C THR A 138 5.58 -19.33 13.56
N ALA A 139 5.19 -18.69 12.45
CA ALA A 139 4.51 -17.41 12.49
C ALA A 139 3.18 -17.48 13.27
N MET A 140 2.38 -18.54 13.08
CA MET A 140 1.14 -18.72 13.82
C MET A 140 1.37 -19.04 15.30
N ALA A 141 2.38 -19.85 15.62
CA ALA A 141 2.76 -20.12 17.02
C ALA A 141 3.17 -18.82 17.74
N ASP A 142 4.02 -18.00 17.10
CA ASP A 142 4.40 -16.68 17.61
C ASP A 142 3.19 -15.76 17.83
N LEU A 143 2.22 -15.76 16.91
CA LEU A 143 1.02 -14.93 17.05
C LEU A 143 0.13 -15.37 18.20
N VAL A 144 -0.03 -16.68 18.40
CA VAL A 144 -0.80 -17.23 19.52
C VAL A 144 -0.13 -16.92 20.85
N ASP A 145 1.19 -17.12 20.95
CA ASP A 145 1.98 -16.86 22.15
C ASP A 145 1.96 -15.38 22.57
N ARG A 146 2.04 -14.47 21.59
CA ARG A 146 2.03 -13.03 21.85
C ARG A 146 0.65 -12.46 22.14
N ASN A 147 -0.42 -13.19 21.86
CA ASN A 147 -1.76 -12.63 21.90
C ASN A 147 -2.16 -12.17 23.31
N GLY A 148 -2.43 -10.88 23.48
CA GLY A 148 -2.76 -10.28 24.77
C GLY A 148 -1.56 -10.07 25.70
N SER A 149 -0.33 -10.30 25.24
CA SER A 149 0.89 -10.09 26.03
C SER A 149 1.70 -8.87 25.57
N THR A 150 2.75 -8.57 26.32
CA THR A 150 3.78 -7.61 25.93
C THR A 150 5.04 -8.39 25.54
N ALA A 151 5.51 -8.20 24.31
CA ALA A 151 6.68 -8.84 23.77
C ALA A 151 7.85 -7.85 23.67
N ALA A 152 9.05 -8.31 24.02
CA ALA A 152 10.27 -7.54 23.79
C ALA A 152 10.54 -7.39 22.28
N THR A 153 11.08 -6.25 21.87
CA THR A 153 11.61 -6.11 20.52
C THR A 153 12.83 -7.01 20.35
N SER A 154 12.73 -7.97 19.45
CA SER A 154 13.86 -8.78 19.00
C SER A 154 14.96 -7.89 18.44
N LEU A 155 16.17 -8.02 18.99
CA LEU A 155 17.39 -7.35 18.55
C LEU A 155 18.11 -8.11 17.42
N LYS A 156 17.41 -8.99 16.70
CA LYS A 156 17.95 -9.62 15.48
C LYS A 156 18.60 -8.55 14.59
N PRO A 157 19.72 -8.87 13.91
CA PRO A 157 20.45 -7.89 13.10
C PRO A 157 19.50 -7.17 12.15
N LEU A 158 19.57 -5.84 12.15
CA LEU A 158 18.69 -4.97 11.38
C LEU A 158 18.88 -5.26 9.88
N LYS A 159 17.98 -6.04 9.28
CA LYS A 159 17.95 -6.23 7.82
C LYS A 159 17.63 -4.86 7.20
N THR A 160 18.41 -4.49 6.19
CA THR A 160 18.18 -3.25 5.44
C THR A 160 17.42 -3.58 4.17
N LEU A 161 16.28 -2.92 3.96
CA LEU A 161 15.47 -3.01 2.75
C LEU A 161 15.70 -1.74 1.92
N ASP A 162 16.36 -1.91 0.78
CA ASP A 162 16.69 -0.78 -0.09
C ASP A 162 15.52 -0.48 -1.06
N GLY A 163 14.73 0.54 -0.72
CA GLY A 163 13.64 1.03 -1.55
C GLY A 163 14.06 2.00 -2.65
N THR A 164 15.36 2.15 -2.93
CA THR A 164 15.91 2.98 -4.02
C THR A 164 16.21 2.20 -5.29
N ILE A 165 16.21 0.86 -5.21
CA ILE A 165 16.39 -0.06 -6.34
C ILE A 165 15.29 0.19 -7.39
N ALA A 166 15.63 -0.05 -8.66
CA ALA A 166 14.67 0.01 -9.76
C ALA A 166 13.45 -0.88 -9.46
N PRO A 167 12.22 -0.40 -9.75
CA PRO A 167 11.03 -1.21 -9.64
C PRO A 167 11.12 -2.47 -10.50
N MET A 168 10.47 -3.53 -10.03
CA MET A 168 10.23 -4.75 -10.81
C MET A 168 9.50 -4.39 -12.10
N ASP A 169 9.87 -5.05 -13.19
CA ASP A 169 9.20 -4.88 -14.47
C ASP A 169 7.85 -5.60 -14.49
N LEU A 170 7.04 -5.32 -15.52
CA LEU A 170 5.68 -5.86 -15.60
C LEU A 170 5.67 -7.40 -15.63
N GLN A 171 6.65 -8.03 -16.29
CA GLN A 171 6.75 -9.47 -16.36
C GLN A 171 7.05 -10.06 -14.98
N GLY A 172 8.04 -9.51 -14.25
CA GLY A 172 8.36 -9.93 -12.89
C GLY A 172 7.18 -9.73 -11.94
N GLU A 173 6.43 -8.62 -12.06
CA GLU A 173 5.24 -8.39 -11.23
C GLU A 173 4.17 -9.48 -11.46
N GLN A 174 3.95 -9.87 -12.72
CA GLN A 174 3.00 -10.93 -13.07
C GLN A 174 3.43 -12.29 -12.54
N GLU A 175 4.72 -12.63 -12.66
CA GLU A 175 5.28 -13.87 -12.11
C GLU A 175 5.18 -13.90 -10.59
N LEU A 176 5.52 -12.79 -9.91
CA LEU A 176 5.37 -12.65 -8.46
C LEU A 176 3.94 -12.93 -8.02
N PHE A 177 2.94 -12.31 -8.67
CA PHE A 177 1.53 -12.48 -8.31
C PHE A 177 0.98 -13.86 -8.68
N LYS A 178 1.53 -14.51 -9.70
CA LYS A 178 1.17 -15.90 -10.05
C LYS A 178 1.62 -16.86 -8.96
N HIS A 179 2.81 -16.64 -8.38
CA HIS A 179 3.36 -17.48 -7.33
C HIS A 179 2.87 -17.12 -5.92
N ASN A 180 2.48 -15.86 -5.71
CA ASN A 180 2.10 -15.31 -4.40
C ASN A 180 0.84 -14.44 -4.54
N PRO A 181 -0.34 -15.07 -4.77
CA PRO A 181 -1.57 -14.34 -5.07
C PRO A 181 -2.02 -13.43 -3.92
N GLY A 182 -1.64 -13.73 -2.67
CA GLY A 182 -1.96 -12.91 -1.49
C GLY A 182 -1.35 -11.51 -1.54
N ILE A 183 -0.24 -11.35 -2.26
CA ILE A 183 0.51 -10.08 -2.32
C ILE A 183 -0.12 -9.06 -3.25
N ARG A 184 -0.85 -9.50 -4.27
CA ARG A 184 -1.50 -8.61 -5.25
C ARG A 184 -2.38 -7.57 -4.56
N ALA A 185 -3.08 -7.98 -3.50
CA ALA A 185 -3.86 -7.13 -2.63
C ALA A 185 -3.03 -6.01 -1.98
N ALA A 186 -1.89 -6.39 -1.42
CA ALA A 186 -1.02 -5.54 -0.63
C ALA A 186 -0.34 -4.46 -1.49
N CYS A 187 0.10 -4.87 -2.69
CA CYS A 187 0.85 -4.02 -3.60
C CYS A 187 0.01 -3.24 -4.61
N ARG A 188 -1.32 -3.41 -4.62
CA ARG A 188 -2.20 -2.82 -5.64
C ARG A 188 -1.92 -1.32 -5.86
N GLY A 189 -1.49 -0.99 -7.07
CA GLY A 189 -1.25 0.38 -7.52
C GLY A 189 -0.01 1.05 -6.93
N ARG A 190 0.91 0.28 -6.32
CA ARG A 190 2.23 0.70 -5.84
C ARG A 190 3.31 0.11 -6.75
N ARG A 191 4.45 0.79 -6.84
CA ARG A 191 5.65 0.21 -7.46
C ARG A 191 6.17 -0.92 -6.58
N ILE A 192 6.46 -2.07 -7.16
CA ILE A 192 7.04 -3.22 -6.45
C ILE A 192 8.55 -3.14 -6.59
N ILE A 193 9.28 -3.30 -5.50
CA ILE A 193 10.75 -3.32 -5.48
C ILE A 193 11.17 -4.62 -4.83
N ASP A 194 11.92 -5.44 -5.56
CA ASP A 194 12.51 -6.66 -5.03
C ASP A 194 13.79 -6.34 -4.27
N THR A 195 13.77 -6.59 -2.96
CA THR A 195 14.90 -6.34 -2.07
C THR A 195 15.57 -7.64 -1.60
N ARG A 196 15.19 -8.80 -2.16
CA ARG A 196 15.77 -10.11 -1.81
C ARG A 196 17.23 -10.24 -2.21
N HIS A 197 17.58 -9.67 -3.37
CA HIS A 197 18.94 -9.71 -3.94
C HIS A 197 19.63 -8.35 -3.94
N GLY A 198 18.99 -7.33 -3.37
CA GLY A 198 19.54 -5.97 -3.31
C GLY A 198 20.59 -5.84 -2.22
N GLY A 199 21.85 -5.59 -2.61
CA GLY A 199 22.86 -5.06 -1.71
C GLY A 199 22.47 -3.63 -1.31
N GLY A 200 22.45 -3.33 -0.02
CA GLY A 200 22.15 -1.97 0.45
C GLY A 200 23.11 -0.98 -0.20
N THR A 201 22.59 -0.07 -1.02
CA THR A 201 23.42 1.02 -1.54
C THR A 201 24.00 1.81 -0.37
N ALA A 202 25.26 2.21 -0.48
CA ALA A 202 25.91 3.03 0.53
C ALA A 202 25.02 4.27 0.81
N PHE A 203 24.79 4.57 2.08
CA PHE A 203 23.93 5.67 2.50
C PHE A 203 24.43 6.99 1.90
N SER A 204 23.72 7.54 0.91
CA SER A 204 23.95 8.90 0.44
C SER A 204 23.16 9.89 1.27
N ASP A 205 23.59 11.16 1.34
CA ASP A 205 22.89 12.24 2.07
C ASP A 205 21.45 12.49 1.58
N ASN A 206 21.12 12.00 0.39
CA ASN A 206 19.78 12.08 -0.20
C ASN A 206 18.85 10.93 0.22
N ASN A 207 19.35 9.94 0.94
CA ASN A 207 18.57 8.81 1.41
C ASN A 207 18.02 9.07 2.82
N ARG A 208 16.77 8.69 3.03
CA ARG A 208 16.15 8.65 4.35
C ARG A 208 16.05 7.20 4.81
N VAL A 209 16.61 6.92 5.98
CA VAL A 209 16.43 5.63 6.66
C VAL A 209 15.24 5.74 7.61
N VAL A 210 14.35 4.75 7.57
CA VAL A 210 13.22 4.65 8.51
C VAL A 210 13.15 3.25 9.11
N LYS A 211 12.94 3.16 10.42
CA LYS A 211 12.74 1.88 11.11
C LYS A 211 11.30 1.41 10.96
N VAL A 212 11.09 0.13 10.69
CA VAL A 212 9.75 -0.47 10.66
C VAL A 212 9.73 -1.81 11.40
N LEU A 213 8.57 -2.12 11.99
CA LEU A 213 8.37 -3.34 12.77
C LEU A 213 7.85 -4.46 11.86
N LEU A 214 8.56 -5.58 11.85
CA LEU A 214 8.11 -6.87 11.32
C LEU A 214 7.73 -7.79 12.48
N LEU A 215 7.23 -8.99 12.18
CA LEU A 215 6.66 -9.88 13.18
C LEU A 215 7.71 -10.24 14.22
N ASP A 216 8.90 -10.63 13.77
CA ASP A 216 9.98 -11.12 14.62
C ASP A 216 11.23 -10.23 14.62
N VAL A 217 11.26 -9.16 13.81
CA VAL A 217 12.45 -8.30 13.66
C VAL A 217 12.09 -6.82 13.49
N VAL A 218 13.08 -5.94 13.67
CA VAL A 218 13.06 -4.56 13.18
C VAL A 218 13.89 -4.46 11.90
N VAL A 219 13.37 -3.80 10.87
CA VAL A 219 14.11 -3.57 9.63
C VAL A 219 14.28 -2.08 9.34
N ASN A 220 15.41 -1.75 8.74
CA ASN A 220 15.68 -0.40 8.24
C ASN A 220 15.23 -0.34 6.78
N VAL A 221 14.38 0.63 6.45
CA VAL A 221 13.97 0.88 5.07
C VAL A 221 14.66 2.13 4.57
N VAL A 222 15.45 1.99 3.51
CA VAL A 222 16.07 3.12 2.81
C VAL A 222 15.12 3.64 1.75
N GLN A 223 14.87 4.94 1.72
CA GLN A 223 13.99 5.60 0.76
C GLN A 223 14.67 6.83 0.19
N GLN A 224 14.49 7.11 -1.09
CA GLN A 224 14.90 8.39 -1.66
C GLN A 224 14.10 9.52 -0.98
N LYS A 225 14.81 10.55 -0.52
CA LYS A 225 14.18 11.79 -0.06
C LYS A 225 13.60 12.47 -1.29
N VAL A 226 12.28 12.46 -1.42
CA VAL A 226 11.62 13.29 -2.44
C VAL A 226 11.94 14.74 -2.07
N PRO A 227 12.61 15.51 -2.95
CA PRO A 227 12.87 16.91 -2.66
C PRO A 227 11.52 17.59 -2.40
N PRO A 228 11.44 18.51 -1.42
CA PRO A 228 10.21 19.27 -1.22
C PRO A 228 9.82 19.84 -2.58
N LYS A 229 8.54 19.65 -2.98
CA LYS A 229 8.04 20.33 -4.18
C LYS A 229 8.35 21.80 -3.97
N THR A 230 9.36 22.32 -4.67
CA THR A 230 9.57 23.75 -4.76
C THR A 230 8.25 24.25 -5.28
N SER A 231 7.46 24.91 -4.43
CA SER A 231 6.32 25.66 -4.92
C SER A 231 6.93 26.67 -5.86
N SER A 232 6.92 26.37 -7.15
CA SER A 232 7.11 27.37 -8.17
C SER A 232 5.91 28.28 -7.97
N TRP A 233 6.05 29.21 -7.02
CA TRP A 233 5.23 30.39 -6.97
C TRP A 233 5.32 30.91 -8.39
N ARG A 234 4.21 30.78 -9.10
CA ARG A 234 3.96 31.61 -10.27
C ARG A 234 4.11 33.02 -9.73
N SER A 235 5.30 33.59 -9.89
CA SER A 235 5.44 35.00 -10.19
C SER A 235 4.74 35.19 -11.53
N SER A 236 3.40 35.11 -11.51
CA SER A 236 2.58 35.75 -12.51
C SER A 236 2.99 37.20 -12.45
N GLY A 237 3.77 37.61 -13.44
CA GLY A 237 4.16 38.99 -13.65
C GLY A 237 2.94 39.88 -13.51
N PHE A 238 2.92 40.61 -12.42
CA PHE A 238 2.16 41.82 -12.21
C PHE A 238 3.25 42.81 -11.80
N PHE A 239 3.27 44.00 -12.41
CA PHE A 239 4.37 44.99 -12.49
C PHE A 239 5.39 44.64 -13.59
N ASP A 240 5.66 45.44 -14.62
CA ASP A 240 5.41 46.87 -14.84
C ASP A 240 5.44 47.22 -16.35
N LEU A 241 4.77 48.35 -16.67
CA LEU A 241 4.71 49.16 -17.90
C LEU A 241 3.60 48.86 -18.93
#